data_AF-A0A1L4CY27-F1
#
_entry.id   AF-A0A1L4CY27-F1
#
_cell.length_a   1.000
_cell.length_b   1.000
_cell.length_c   1.000
_cell.angle_alpha   90.00
_cell.angle_beta   90.00
_cell.angle_gamma   90.00
#
_symmetry.space_group_name_H-M   'P 1'
#
loop_
_entity.id
_entity.type
_entity.pdbx_description
1 polymer ?
#
loop_
_entity_poly.entity_id
_entity_poly.type
_entity_poly.pdbx_seq_one_letter_code
_entity_poly.pdbx_strand_id
1 'polypeptide(L)'
;MNNIFLKLILLSMIIFNKEIQAEYAYVFCSDEQKNWHWLNNKNYTVNGLWSIRSGSLFSHYYFKIEGGFNKIYELKMDCMKQFGDKFKNAQPSDYYSRYWSVFMDEAGIMASGHKSIFFKNK
;
A
#
# COMPACT_ATOMS: atom_id res chain seq x y z
N MET A 1 24.76 -18.98 -42.82
CA MET A 1 24.86 -18.66 -41.37
C MET A 1 23.48 -18.83 -40.76
N ASN A 2 23.34 -19.76 -39.81
CA ASN A 2 22.06 -20.33 -39.38
C ASN A 2 21.15 -19.31 -38.66
N ASN A 3 19.92 -19.16 -39.15
CA ASN A 3 18.82 -18.39 -38.55
C ASN A 3 18.44 -18.83 -37.12
N ILE A 4 18.98 -19.96 -36.65
CA ILE A 4 18.79 -20.48 -35.29
C ILE A 4 19.47 -19.61 -34.24
N PHE A 5 20.65 -19.06 -34.53
CA PHE A 5 21.38 -18.21 -33.57
C PHE A 5 20.64 -16.90 -33.31
N LEU A 6 20.06 -16.30 -34.36
CA LEU A 6 19.27 -15.08 -34.25
C LEU A 6 17.97 -15.29 -33.44
N LYS A 7 17.34 -16.47 -33.60
CA LYS A 7 16.15 -16.86 -32.82
C LYS A 7 16.45 -17.05 -31.33
N LEU A 8 17.63 -17.56 -30.98
CA LEU A 8 18.06 -17.71 -29.59
C LEU A 8 18.36 -16.36 -28.91
N ILE A 9 18.90 -15.39 -29.66
CA ILE A 9 19.14 -14.02 -29.17
C ILE A 9 17.82 -13.26 -28.96
N LEU A 10 16.81 -13.49 -29.81
CA LEU A 10 15.48 -12.88 -29.63
C LEU A 10 14.71 -13.48 -28.44
N LEU A 11 14.92 -14.76 -28.13
CA LEU A 11 14.26 -15.44 -27.00
C LEU A 11 14.80 -14.98 -25.63
N SER A 12 16.09 -14.60 -25.55
CA SER A 12 16.69 -14.14 -24.30
C SER A 12 16.24 -12.73 -23.88
N MET A 13 15.76 -11.89 -24.82
CA MET A 13 15.25 -10.56 -24.50
C MET A 13 13.86 -10.59 -23.83
N ILE A 14 13.09 -11.68 -23.96
CA ILE A 14 11.73 -11.79 -23.39
C ILE A 14 11.77 -12.13 -21.90
N ILE A 15 12.92 -12.59 -21.39
CA ILE A 15 13.08 -13.00 -19.98
C ILE A 15 13.51 -11.82 -19.09
N PHE A 16 13.80 -10.64 -19.65
CA PHE A 16 14.07 -9.45 -18.86
C PHE A 16 12.78 -8.84 -18.29
N ASN A 17 12.36 -9.44 -17.17
CA ASN A 17 12.08 -8.75 -15.92
C ASN A 17 10.96 -7.70 -15.92
N LYS A 18 9.71 -8.17 -15.81
CA LYS A 18 8.84 -7.57 -14.81
C LYS A 18 9.25 -8.13 -13.46
N GLU A 19 10.21 -7.49 -12.80
CA GLU A 19 10.29 -7.60 -11.35
C GLU A 19 8.96 -7.05 -10.81
N ILE A 20 8.03 -7.94 -10.46
CA ILE A 20 6.96 -7.61 -9.55
C ILE A 20 7.65 -7.47 -8.20
N GLN A 21 8.33 -6.34 -7.98
CA GLN A 21 8.88 -6.03 -6.67
C GLN A 21 7.68 -5.78 -5.76
N ALA A 22 7.49 -6.68 -4.80
CA ALA A 22 6.66 -6.40 -3.65
C ALA A 22 7.24 -5.16 -2.98
N GLU A 23 6.45 -4.09 -2.97
CA GLU A 23 6.79 -2.87 -2.24
C GLU A 23 6.46 -3.09 -0.76
N TYR A 24 6.98 -2.22 0.10
CA TYR A 24 6.62 -2.21 1.50
C TYR A 24 6.05 -0.86 1.92
N ALA A 25 5.18 -0.90 2.92
CA ALA A 25 4.70 0.28 3.61
C ALA A 25 5.01 0.16 5.11
N TYR A 26 5.42 1.28 5.71
CA TYR A 26 5.40 1.42 7.16
C TYR A 26 3.95 1.55 7.63
N VAL A 27 3.68 1.16 8.87
CA VAL A 27 2.35 1.26 9.45
C VAL A 27 2.34 2.33 10.54
N PHE A 28 1.39 3.26 10.45
CA PHE A 28 1.03 4.12 11.56
C PHE A 28 -0.43 3.88 11.96
N CYS A 29 -0.72 4.20 13.21
CA CYS A 29 -2.03 4.08 13.83
C CYS A 29 -2.60 5.48 14.00
N SER A 30 -3.82 5.73 13.51
CA SER A 30 -4.46 7.03 13.61
C SER A 30 -5.83 6.96 14.30
N ASP A 31 -6.19 8.06 14.94
CA ASP A 31 -7.54 8.25 15.48
C ASP A 31 -8.45 8.98 14.49
N GLU A 32 -9.69 9.28 14.86
CA GLU A 32 -10.65 9.99 14.00
C GLU A 32 -10.30 11.48 13.81
N GLN A 33 -9.39 12.03 14.63
CA GLN A 33 -8.97 13.44 14.64
C GLN A 33 -7.65 13.68 13.89
N LYS A 34 -7.11 12.64 13.23
CA LYS A 34 -5.82 12.67 12.52
C LYS A 34 -4.59 12.78 13.44
N ASN A 35 -4.74 12.51 14.73
CA ASN A 35 -3.58 12.22 15.57
C ASN A 35 -3.05 10.84 15.18
N TRP A 36 -1.73 10.66 15.19
CA TRP A 36 -1.12 9.42 14.73
C TRP A 36 0.17 9.06 15.46
N HIS A 37 0.45 7.76 15.53
CA HIS A 37 1.69 7.20 16.06
C HIS A 37 2.22 6.09 15.14
N TRP A 38 3.52 6.00 14.97
CA TRP A 38 4.12 4.87 14.26
C TRP A 38 3.94 3.57 15.04
N LEU A 39 3.43 2.53 14.39
CA LEU A 39 3.37 1.20 14.98
C LEU A 39 4.79 0.69 15.20
N ASN A 40 5.07 0.12 16.38
CA ASN A 40 6.41 -0.36 16.77
C ASN A 40 7.54 0.64 16.48
N ASN A 41 7.35 1.93 16.78
CA ASN A 41 8.36 2.97 16.59
C ASN A 41 8.93 3.04 15.15
N LYS A 42 8.09 2.81 14.14
CA LYS A 42 8.44 2.84 12.70
C LYS A 42 9.29 1.65 12.23
N ASN A 43 9.35 0.57 13.01
CA ASN A 43 10.07 -0.66 12.60
C ASN A 43 9.16 -1.72 11.97
N TYR A 44 7.84 -1.51 11.96
CA TYR A 44 6.91 -2.48 11.38
C TYR A 44 6.56 -2.12 9.93
N THR A 45 6.81 -3.06 9.02
CA THR A 45 6.50 -2.94 7.60
C THR A 45 5.56 -4.07 7.14
N VAL A 46 4.83 -3.80 6.07
CA VAL A 46 3.98 -4.80 5.40
C VAL A 46 4.25 -4.77 3.91
N ASN A 47 4.18 -5.95 3.28
CA ASN A 47 4.34 -6.09 1.84
C ASN A 47 3.04 -5.78 1.10
N GLY A 48 3.18 -5.31 -0.12
CA GLY A 48 2.05 -4.97 -0.97
C GLY A 48 2.47 -4.08 -2.14
N LEU A 49 1.51 -3.29 -2.63
CA LEU A 49 1.70 -2.42 -3.79
C LEU A 49 1.01 -1.08 -3.58
N TRP A 50 1.71 0.03 -3.82
CA TRP A 50 1.10 1.34 -3.91
C TRP A 50 0.29 1.50 -5.20
N SER A 51 -0.87 2.13 -5.09
CA SER A 51 -1.69 2.45 -6.25
C SER A 51 -2.58 3.67 -5.99
N ILE A 52 -3.21 4.16 -7.06
CA ILE A 52 -4.10 5.31 -7.04
C ILE A 52 -5.47 4.86 -7.51
N ARG A 53 -6.50 5.06 -6.69
CA ARG A 53 -7.88 4.89 -7.14
C ARG A 53 -8.34 6.21 -7.72
N SER A 54 -8.50 6.23 -9.04
CA SER A 54 -8.97 7.40 -9.79
C SER A 54 -10.47 7.31 -10.06
N GLY A 55 -11.23 8.28 -9.58
CA GLY A 55 -12.63 8.50 -9.92
C GLY A 55 -12.79 9.59 -11.01
N SER A 56 -14.05 9.95 -11.27
CA SER A 56 -14.38 11.02 -12.23
C SER A 56 -13.89 12.40 -11.76
N LEU A 57 -14.05 12.71 -10.47
CA LEU A 57 -13.76 14.03 -9.90
C LEU A 57 -12.48 14.08 -9.05
N PHE A 58 -12.09 12.94 -8.47
CA PHE A 58 -11.00 12.88 -7.53
C PHE A 58 -10.22 11.58 -7.62
N SER A 59 -8.98 11.61 -7.13
CA SER A 59 -8.13 10.45 -6.95
C SER A 59 -7.62 10.39 -5.51
N HIS A 60 -7.24 9.20 -5.04
CA HIS A 60 -6.55 9.03 -3.76
C HIS A 60 -5.61 7.82 -3.80
N TYR A 61 -4.56 7.87 -2.99
CA TYR A 61 -3.62 6.75 -2.82
C TYR A 61 -4.20 5.67 -1.91
N TYR A 62 -3.87 4.43 -2.21
CA TYR A 62 -4.09 3.28 -1.34
C TYR A 62 -2.91 2.30 -1.45
N PHE A 63 -2.74 1.47 -0.43
CA PHE A 63 -1.77 0.38 -0.44
C PHE A 63 -2.52 -0.94 -0.46
N LYS A 64 -2.35 -1.72 -1.54
CA LYS A 64 -2.89 -3.06 -1.64
C LYS A 64 -2.01 -4.00 -0.84
N ILE A 65 -2.48 -4.45 0.32
CA ILE A 65 -1.68 -5.23 1.27
C ILE A 65 -1.73 -6.73 0.95
N GLU A 66 -0.60 -7.41 1.08
CA GLU A 66 -0.54 -8.88 1.05
C GLU A 66 -1.16 -9.48 2.34
N GLY A 67 -1.86 -10.61 2.21
CA GLY A 67 -2.60 -11.22 3.32
C GLY A 67 -4.00 -10.63 3.55
N GLY A 68 -4.38 -9.62 2.76
CA GLY A 68 -5.74 -9.12 2.66
C GLY A 68 -6.34 -8.61 3.96
N PHE A 69 -7.66 -8.77 4.11
CA PHE A 69 -8.42 -8.18 5.22
C PHE A 69 -8.00 -8.74 6.59
N ASN A 70 -7.58 -10.00 6.67
CA ASN A 70 -7.06 -10.59 7.91
C ASN A 70 -5.83 -9.81 8.39
N LYS A 71 -4.92 -9.47 7.48
CA LYS A 71 -3.74 -8.69 7.86
C LYS A 71 -4.10 -7.29 8.34
N ILE A 72 -5.06 -6.65 7.67
CA ILE A 72 -5.58 -5.33 8.09
C ILE A 72 -6.17 -5.41 9.50
N TYR A 73 -6.93 -6.47 9.81
CA TYR A 73 -7.51 -6.68 11.12
C TYR A 73 -6.45 -6.88 12.20
N GLU A 74 -5.40 -7.67 11.94
CA GLU A 74 -4.26 -7.82 12.86
C GLU A 74 -3.63 -6.46 13.18
N LEU A 75 -3.32 -5.65 12.16
CA LEU A 75 -2.71 -4.33 12.35
C LEU A 75 -3.60 -3.40 13.16
N LYS A 76 -4.92 -3.45 12.93
CA LYS A 76 -5.88 -2.69 13.73
C LYS A 76 -5.81 -3.12 15.20
N MET A 77 -5.76 -4.42 15.48
CA MET A 77 -5.66 -4.94 16.85
C MET A 77 -4.33 -4.52 17.49
N ASP A 78 -3.23 -4.56 16.75
CA ASP A 78 -1.92 -4.11 17.24
C ASP A 78 -1.92 -2.62 17.57
N CYS A 79 -2.52 -1.79 16.70
CA CYS A 79 -2.70 -0.37 16.96
C CYS A 79 -3.53 -0.09 18.22
N MET A 80 -4.67 -0.77 18.38
CA MET A 80 -5.53 -0.62 19.56
C MET A 80 -4.81 -1.09 20.83
N LYS A 81 -4.05 -2.18 20.75
CA LYS A 81 -3.26 -2.70 21.86
C LYS A 81 -2.15 -1.73 22.28
N GLN A 82 -1.49 -1.07 21.34
CA GLN A 82 -0.34 -0.20 21.63
C GLN A 82 -0.75 1.22 22.04
N PHE A 83 -1.80 1.79 21.44
CA PHE A 83 -2.16 3.21 21.61
C PHE A 83 -3.58 3.42 22.15
N GLY A 84 -4.34 2.35 22.35
CA GLY A 84 -5.73 2.38 22.83
C GLY A 84 -6.76 2.43 21.69
N ASP A 85 -8.02 2.17 22.04
CA ASP A 85 -9.13 1.98 21.09
C ASP A 85 -9.39 3.15 20.15
N LYS A 86 -8.95 4.36 20.53
CA LYS A 86 -9.06 5.56 19.68
C LYS A 86 -8.22 5.43 18.42
N PHE A 87 -7.07 4.75 18.47
CA PHE A 87 -6.13 4.62 17.36
C PHE A 87 -6.40 3.38 16.49
N LYS A 88 -7.67 3.05 16.26
CA LYS A 88 -8.11 1.84 15.54
C LYS A 88 -7.81 1.83 14.03
N ASN A 89 -7.37 2.94 13.43
CA ASN A 89 -7.10 3.00 12.00
C ASN A 89 -5.62 2.71 11.74
N ALA A 90 -5.30 1.46 11.40
CA ALA A 90 -4.00 1.13 10.83
C ALA A 90 -3.91 1.66 9.40
N GLN A 91 -2.88 2.44 9.09
CA GLN A 91 -2.71 3.09 7.80
C GLN A 91 -1.29 2.94 7.25
N PRO A 92 -1.16 2.73 5.93
CA PRO A 92 0.13 2.63 5.26
C PRO A 92 0.81 3.99 5.10
N SER A 93 2.13 3.96 5.06
CA SER A 93 2.96 5.11 4.75
C SER A 93 4.18 4.67 3.96
N ASP A 94 4.47 5.40 2.88
CA ASP A 94 5.85 5.45 2.40
C ASP A 94 6.70 6.22 3.43
N TYR A 95 7.99 5.95 3.53
CA TYR A 95 8.86 6.50 4.58
C TYR A 95 8.78 8.03 4.75
N TYR A 96 8.42 8.74 3.67
CA TYR A 96 8.45 10.19 3.51
C TYR A 96 7.08 10.87 3.66
N SER A 97 6.04 10.11 4.01
CA SER A 97 4.63 10.43 3.73
C SER A 97 4.23 11.90 3.89
N ARG A 98 3.74 12.44 2.78
CA ARG A 98 3.07 13.74 2.68
C ARG A 98 1.54 13.62 2.64
N TYR A 99 1.01 12.39 2.53
CA TYR A 99 -0.39 12.15 2.19
C TYR A 99 -0.98 10.98 2.98
N TRP A 100 -2.23 11.13 3.40
CA TRP A 100 -2.99 10.06 4.04
C TRP A 100 -3.47 9.06 3.00
N SER A 101 -3.31 7.77 3.30
CA SER A 101 -3.71 6.68 2.44
C SER A 101 -4.27 5.53 3.27
N VAL A 102 -5.01 4.61 2.64
CA VAL A 102 -5.64 3.48 3.34
C VAL A 102 -5.16 2.15 2.77
N PHE A 103 -5.24 1.10 3.59
CA PHE A 103 -5.10 -0.25 3.09
C PHE A 103 -6.30 -0.65 2.22
N MET A 104 -6.03 -1.48 1.22
CA MET A 104 -7.03 -2.16 0.42
C MET A 104 -6.69 -3.65 0.38
N ASP A 105 -7.68 -4.51 0.51
CA ASP A 105 -7.49 -5.95 0.36
C ASP A 105 -7.46 -6.38 -1.12
N GLU A 106 -7.29 -7.69 -1.35
CA GLU A 106 -7.25 -8.25 -2.69
C GLU A 106 -8.57 -8.13 -3.46
N ALA A 107 -9.70 -8.12 -2.75
CA ALA A 107 -11.04 -7.94 -3.29
C ALA A 107 -11.38 -6.47 -3.61
N GLY A 108 -10.50 -5.53 -3.26
CA GLY A 108 -10.70 -4.11 -3.51
C GLY A 108 -11.50 -3.37 -2.43
N ILE A 109 -11.69 -4.01 -1.27
CA ILE A 109 -12.33 -3.44 -0.08
C ILE A 109 -11.30 -2.57 0.65
N MET A 110 -11.66 -1.31 0.91
CA MET A 110 -10.80 -0.39 1.65
C MET A 110 -11.02 -0.50 3.15
N ALA A 111 -9.92 -0.43 3.90
CA ALA A 111 -9.95 -0.20 5.34
C ALA A 111 -10.45 1.20 5.69
N SER A 112 -10.87 1.38 6.94
CA SER A 112 -11.14 2.70 7.52
C SER A 112 -9.87 3.51 7.72
N GLY A 113 -10.00 4.83 7.72
CA GLY A 113 -8.89 5.75 7.96
C GLY A 113 -8.97 7.00 7.10
N HIS A 114 -7.99 7.87 7.27
CA HIS A 114 -7.92 9.15 6.56
C HIS A 114 -7.40 8.98 5.13
N LYS A 115 -7.86 9.84 4.23
CA LYS A 115 -7.45 9.84 2.82
C LYS A 115 -7.12 11.27 2.39
N SER A 116 -6.00 11.45 1.73
CA SER A 116 -5.73 12.65 0.96
C SER A 116 -6.43 12.53 -0.39
N ILE A 117 -7.26 13.51 -0.71
CA ILE A 117 -8.06 13.56 -1.94
C ILE A 117 -7.42 14.57 -2.88
N PHE A 118 -7.16 14.15 -4.11
CA PHE A 118 -6.64 14.99 -5.19
C PHE A 118 -7.76 15.29 -6.18
N PHE A 119 -8.16 16.54 -6.30
CA PHE A 119 -9.18 16.95 -7.26
C PHE A 119 -8.56 17.12 -8.64
N LYS A 120 -9.26 16.66 -9.67
CA LYS A 120 -8.86 16.93 -11.05
C LYS A 120 -9.20 18.38 -11.38
N ASN A 121 -8.21 19.18 -11.76
CA ASN A 121 -8.46 20.49 -12.33
C ASN A 121 -9.16 20.30 -13.68
N LYS A 122 -10.30 20.98 -13.85
CA LYS A 122 -11.02 21.03 -15.13
C LYS A 122 -10.30 21.94 -16.11
#